data_AF-A0A6P0PFI9-F1
#
_entry.id   AF-A0A6P0PFI9-F1
#
_cell.length_a   1.000
_cell.length_b   1.000
_cell.length_c   1.000
_cell.angle_alpha   90.00
_cell.angle_beta   90.00
_cell.angle_gamma   90.00
#
_symmetry.space_group_name_H-M   'P 1'
#
loop_
_entity.id
_entity.type
_entity.pdbx_description
1 polymer ?
#
loop_
_entity_poly.entity_id
_entity_poly.type
_entity_poly.pdbx_seq_one_letter_code
_entity_poly.pdbx_strand_id
1 'polypeptide(L)' 'MPNNDLICANCGSSHIVKNGTIHNKKQKYQCQTCQIQFVPNNSKVYINDQTKELIDKLSK' A
#
# COMPACT_ATOMS: atom_id res chain seq x y z
N MET A 1 -20.16 2.38 12.34
CA MET A 1 -19.28 3.41 11.73
C MET A 1 -17.89 2.80 11.67
N PRO A 2 -17.32 2.44 10.50
CA PRO A 2 -15.96 1.94 10.49
C PRO A 2 -15.03 3.14 10.63
N ASN A 3 -14.43 3.31 11.81
CA ASN A 3 -13.34 4.24 12.00
C ASN A 3 -12.21 3.82 11.04
N ASN A 4 -11.87 4.73 10.14
CA ASN A 4 -10.88 4.53 9.09
C ASN A 4 -9.45 4.65 9.65
N ASP A 5 -9.23 4.10 10.86
CA ASP A 5 -7.99 4.22 11.61
C ASP A 5 -6.90 3.43 10.88
N LEU A 6 -5.94 4.17 10.33
CA LEU A 6 -4.79 3.60 9.64
C LEU A 6 -3.91 2.90 10.68
N ILE A 7 -3.91 1.57 10.66
CA ILE A 7 -3.07 0.74 11.54
C ILE A 7 -1.86 0.21 10.75
N CYS A 8 -0.69 0.21 11.37
CA CYS A 8 0.49 -0.40 10.80
C CYS A 8 0.34 -1.93 10.73
N ALA A 9 0.40 -2.50 9.53
CA ALA A 9 0.35 -3.96 9.36
C ALA A 9 1.56 -4.70 9.96
N ASN A 10 2.69 -4.02 10.18
CA ASN A 10 3.91 -4.64 10.70
C ASN A 10 3.93 -4.72 12.23
N CYS A 11 3.43 -3.71 12.93
CA CYS A 11 3.53 -3.63 14.40
C CYS A 11 2.20 -3.42 15.11
N GLY A 12 1.08 -3.28 14.38
CA GLY A 12 -0.24 -3.01 14.96
C GLY A 12 -0.42 -1.62 15.56
N SER A 13 0.59 -0.74 15.48
CA SER A 13 0.51 0.62 16.01
C SER A 13 -0.42 1.50 15.17
N SER A 14 -1.20 2.35 15.84
CA SER A 14 -2.01 3.42 15.26
C SER A 14 -1.23 4.73 15.08
N HIS A 15 0.04 4.78 15.49
CA HIS A 15 0.90 5.96 15.35
C HIS A 15 1.41 6.08 13.90
N ILE A 16 0.50 6.49 13.01
CA ILE A 16 0.77 6.71 11.60
C ILE A 16 0.71 8.20 11.28
N VAL A 17 1.75 8.71 10.61
CA VAL A 17 1.80 10.09 10.13
C VAL A 17 1.82 10.13 8.60
N LYS A 18 1.34 11.24 8.03
CA LYS A 18 1.51 11.54 6.60
C LYS A 18 2.99 11.82 6.32
N ASN A 19 3.56 11.11 5.35
CA ASN A 19 4.97 11.28 4.96
C ASN A 19 5.07 11.68 3.48
N GLY A 20 4.50 12.85 3.15
CA GLY A 20 4.50 13.37 1.78
C GLY A 20 3.70 12.52 0.78
N THR A 21 3.97 12.73 -0.50
CA THR A 21 3.28 12.04 -1.60
C THR A 21 4.27 11.30 -2.49
N ILE A 22 3.87 10.19 -3.08
CA ILE A 22 4.64 9.58 -4.18
C ILE A 22 4.51 10.41 -5.46
N HIS A 23 5.31 10.10 -6.48
CA HIS A 23 5.30 10.79 -7.79
C HIS A 23 3.89 10.94 -8.39
N ASN A 24 3.05 9.91 -8.28
CA ASN A 24 1.66 9.93 -8.73
C ASN A 24 0.69 10.66 -7.76
N LYS A 25 1.20 11.61 -6.96
CA LYS A 25 0.48 12.41 -5.97
C LYS A 25 -0.32 11.64 -4.91
N LYS A 26 -0.20 10.31 -4.83
CA LYS A 26 -0.84 9.51 -3.78
C LYS A 26 -0.17 9.78 -2.44
N GLN A 27 -0.99 9.92 -1.41
CA GLN A 27 -0.51 10.17 -0.05
C GLN A 27 0.25 8.96 0.48
N LYS A 28 1.52 9.17 0.85
CA LYS A 28 2.33 8.21 1.59
C LYS A 28 2.18 8.47 3.08
N TYR A 29 2.27 7.41 3.86
CA TYR A 29 2.21 7.42 5.31
C TYR A 29 3.41 6.65 5.88
N GLN A 30 3.76 6.94 7.13
CA GLN A 30 4.84 6.28 7.85
C GLN A 30 4.39 5.97 9.27
N CYS A 31 4.69 4.77 9.73
CA CYS A 31 4.52 4.41 11.13
C CYS A 31 5.68 4.98 11.95
N GLN A 32 5.39 5.72 13.02
CA GLN A 32 6.42 6.26 13.91
C GLN A 32 7.03 5.20 14.84
N THR A 33 6.33 4.09 15.08
CA THR A 33 6.83 3.01 15.95
C THR A 33 7.87 2.15 15.25
N CYS A 34 7.57 1.66 14.04
CA CYS A 34 8.48 0.78 13.29
C CYS A 34 9.15 1.44 12.09
N GLN A 35 8.91 2.74 11.85
CA GLN A 35 9.48 3.53 10.75
C GLN A 35 9.17 3.02 9.34
N ILE A 36 8.23 2.08 9.19
CA ILE A 36 7.80 1.57 7.88
C ILE A 36 6.91 2.59 7.17
N GLN A 37 7.20 2.82 5.89
CA GLN A 37 6.39 3.65 5.01
C GLN A 37 5.44 2.81 4.17
N PHE A 38 4.24 3.30 3.93
CA PHE A 38 3.24 2.64 3.10
C PHE A 38 2.28 3.64 2.47
N VAL A 39 1.59 3.22 1.41
CA VAL A 39 0.56 4.01 0.73
C VAL A 39 -0.77 3.26 0.93
N PRO A 40 -1.69 3.76 1.76
CA PRO A 40 -3.02 3.18 1.91
C PRO A 40 -3.80 3.33 0.61
N ASN A 41 -4.72 2.41 0.33
CA ASN A 41 -5.40 2.34 -0.96
C ASN A 41 -4.41 2.30 -2.14
N ASN A 42 -3.41 1.40 -2.05
CA ASN A 42 -3.09 0.60 -3.22
C ASN A 42 -4.43 -0.05 -3.63
N SER A 43 -5.17 0.60 -4.54
CA SER A 43 -6.21 -0.06 -5.31
C SER A 43 -5.53 -1.28 -5.87
N LYS A 44 -5.76 -2.45 -5.23
CA LYS A 44 -5.29 -3.72 -5.74
C LYS A 44 -5.79 -3.74 -7.16
N VAL A 45 -4.90 -3.50 -8.12
CA VAL A 45 -5.19 -3.83 -9.50
C VAL A 45 -5.38 -5.32 -9.41
N TYR A 46 -6.62 -5.76 -9.48
CA TYR A 46 -6.93 -7.17 -9.54
C TYR A 46 -6.39 -7.61 -10.88
N ILE A 47 -5.13 -8.05 -10.88
CA ILE A 47 -4.50 -8.68 -12.03
C ILE A 47 -5.26 -9.97 -12.18
N ASN A 48 -6.28 -9.95 -13.04
CA ASN A 48 -7.01 -11.13 -13.45
C ASN A 48 -6.01 -12.19 -13.94
N ASP A 49 -6.37 -13.47 -13.81
CA ASP A 49 -5.46 -14.57 -14.18
C ASP A 49 -5.00 -14.48 -15.64
N GLN A 50 -5.81 -13.85 -16.51
CA GLN A 50 -5.45 -13.54 -17.89
C GLN A 50 -4.21 -12.63 -18.01
N THR A 51 -4.07 -11.62 -17.13
CA THR A 51 -2.88 -10.73 -17.13
C THR A 51 -1.68 -11.43 -16.50
N LYS A 52 -1.88 -12.35 -15.54
CA LYS A 52 -0.78 -13.20 -15.04
C LYS A 52 -0.24 -14.13 -16.12
N GLU A 53 -1.12 -14.74 -16.91
CA GLU A 53 -0.73 -15.64 -18.02
C GLU A 53 0.05 -14.88 -19.11
N LEU A 54 -0.26 -13.61 -19.34
CA LEU A 54 0.48 -12.77 -20.30
C LEU A 54 1.93 -12.47 -19.82
N ILE A 55 2.14 -12.23 -18.53
CA ILE A 55 3.47 -12.01 -17.95
C ILE A 55 4.32 -13.29 -18.08
N ASP A 56 3.74 -14.46 -17.81
CA ASP A 56 4.44 -15.75 -17.94
C ASP A 56 4.91 -16.01 -19.38
N LYS A 57 4.09 -15.68 -20.38
CA LYS A 57 4.43 -15.84 -21.80
C LYS A 57 5.52 -14.89 -22.31
N LEU A 58 5.64 -13.69 -21.75
CA LEU A 58 6.65 -12.71 -22.12
C LEU A 58 7.99 -12.89 -21.40
N SER A 59 8.07 -13.87 -20.49
CA SER A 59 9.26 -14.23 -19.74
C SER A 59 10.08 -15.34 -20.40
N LYS A 60 9.73 -15.75 -21.63
CA LYS A 60 10.40 -16.77 -22.45
C LYS A 60 11.00 -16.20 -23.72
#